data_AF-A0A2W6VZC8-F1
#
_entry.id   AF-A0A2W6VZC8-F1
#
_cell.length_a   1.000
_cell.length_b   1.000
_cell.length_c   1.000
_cell.angle_alpha   90.00
_cell.angle_beta   90.00
_cell.angle_gamma   90.00
#
_symmetry.space_group_name_H-M   'P 1'
#
loop_
_entity.id
_entity.type
_entity.pdbx_description
1 polymer ?
#
loop_
_entity_poly.entity_id
_entity_poly.type
_entity_poly.pdbx_seq_one_letter_code
_entity_poly.pdbx_strand_id
1 'polypeptide(L)'
;MAVSNIDVRPSLVQLLVAALLLCWATLASAQDWNYRARPGDTLWDLGARYLKADVQWQQLQAHNRIADPYRLAPGQTLRFPIAWLRVQPAPARVVALRGQVQVSDPVNGTRALQANMLLPIGSQLQTGDDASVTLSFADDSRLQLRENSLLQLDQLSSYGATGMVDTRMRLQRGRSSNQVTPARGPASRYIITAPTATSSVRGTLFRVNAGDEDSPAATEVVEGRVQVGNRAGQRVIGGGHATLIRAAGTAPAQPRPLLPAPQLLESQLRLQPLPLLAAWQPLDAAKGYRVEVVLAATPDVVLFARELAEPQIRIDSLPPGQLRLLVRAIDTDGVEGLDAEHDFSVPEGLPAPLTLAPLHGQTVHQLQPRFQWAKVAGATGSVLQIADNPDFLHPLVEQQAHNQQVRIHSPLPAGNYFWRLASIDAGNMPGRYGQALPLQLSDVPAATPLDSTRGQKGLLTLRWPADSAAQHYRVQISRKADFSRLLLDEHVDIPEIAFKHPWRGGTLHVRVQSIEDDGYASTFSTPQQIQLRCRLCYGAGAGALLLLAL
;
A
#
# COMPACT_ATOMS: atom_id res chain seq x y z
N MET A 1 -83.02 -49.06 -36.80
CA MET A 1 -81.76 -48.37 -36.46
C MET A 1 -82.13 -46.97 -36.02
N ALA A 2 -82.19 -46.72 -34.71
CA ALA A 2 -82.44 -45.39 -34.16
C ALA A 2 -81.14 -44.94 -33.48
N VAL A 3 -80.55 -43.86 -33.99
CA VAL A 3 -79.37 -43.22 -33.39
C VAL A 3 -79.89 -42.17 -32.42
N SER A 4 -79.66 -42.40 -31.13
CA SER A 4 -79.98 -41.48 -30.04
C SER A 4 -78.92 -40.38 -29.97
N ASN A 5 -79.31 -39.12 -30.18
CA ASN A 5 -78.50 -37.95 -29.87
C ASN A 5 -78.27 -37.89 -28.35
N ILE A 6 -77.00 -37.92 -27.93
CA ILE A 6 -76.60 -37.67 -26.53
C ILE A 6 -76.26 -36.18 -26.42
N ASP A 7 -77.15 -35.44 -25.77
CA ASP A 7 -76.91 -34.10 -25.23
C ASP A 7 -75.87 -34.20 -24.10
N VAL A 8 -74.63 -33.81 -24.39
CA VAL A 8 -73.58 -33.69 -23.36
C VAL A 8 -73.69 -32.29 -22.75
N ARG A 9 -74.42 -32.17 -21.63
CA ARG A 9 -74.33 -30.99 -20.77
C ARG A 9 -72.97 -31.02 -20.05
N PRO A 10 -72.17 -29.93 -20.08
CA PRO A 10 -70.91 -29.88 -19.35
C PRO A 10 -71.19 -30.00 -17.85
N SER A 11 -70.42 -30.85 -17.18
CA SER A 11 -70.55 -31.07 -15.74
C SER A 11 -70.16 -29.82 -14.96
N LEU A 12 -70.83 -29.56 -13.83
CA LEU A 12 -70.57 -28.43 -12.93
C LEU A 12 -69.09 -28.32 -12.51
N VAL A 13 -68.37 -29.45 -12.55
CA VAL A 13 -66.92 -29.56 -12.27
C VAL A 13 -66.07 -28.97 -13.40
N GLN A 14 -66.44 -29.11 -14.66
CA GLN A 14 -65.70 -28.50 -15.79
C GLN A 14 -65.84 -26.98 -15.85
N LEU A 15 -67.00 -26.44 -15.45
CA LEU A 15 -67.22 -24.99 -15.28
C LEU A 15 -66.47 -24.43 -14.06
N LEU A 16 -66.34 -25.20 -12.97
CA LEU A 16 -65.56 -24.82 -11.78
C LEU A 16 -64.05 -24.85 -12.02
N VAL A 17 -63.53 -25.79 -12.82
CA VAL A 17 -62.10 -25.86 -13.16
C VAL A 17 -61.69 -24.76 -14.14
N ALA A 18 -62.56 -24.41 -15.11
CA ALA A 18 -62.32 -23.26 -15.98
C ALA A 18 -62.40 -21.92 -15.23
N ALA A 19 -63.29 -21.78 -14.25
CA ALA A 19 -63.36 -20.60 -13.38
C ALA A 19 -62.19 -20.50 -12.38
N LEU A 20 -61.65 -21.64 -11.89
CA LEU A 20 -60.46 -21.64 -11.03
C LEU A 20 -59.17 -21.30 -11.79
N LEU A 21 -59.05 -21.68 -13.07
CA LEU A 21 -57.90 -21.36 -13.93
C LEU A 21 -57.90 -19.89 -14.40
N LEU A 22 -59.04 -19.20 -14.41
CA LEU A 22 -59.15 -17.76 -14.67
C LEU A 22 -58.86 -16.88 -13.44
N CYS A 23 -58.91 -17.44 -12.22
CA CYS A 23 -58.56 -16.72 -10.99
C CYS A 23 -57.05 -16.76 -10.65
N TRP A 24 -56.23 -17.44 -11.45
CA TRP A 24 -54.77 -17.55 -11.28
C TRP A 24 -54.00 -16.75 -12.34
N ALA A 25 -54.65 -15.81 -13.02
CA ALA A 25 -53.92 -14.67 -13.54
C ALA A 25 -53.44 -13.88 -12.32
N THR A 26 -52.20 -14.10 -11.89
CA THR A 26 -51.53 -13.17 -10.99
C THR A 26 -51.65 -11.80 -11.64
N LEU A 27 -52.52 -10.94 -11.10
CA LEU A 27 -52.46 -9.51 -11.37
C LEU A 27 -51.02 -9.12 -11.04
N ALA A 28 -50.20 -8.96 -12.07
CA ALA A 28 -48.92 -8.30 -11.94
C ALA A 28 -49.28 -6.91 -11.43
N SER A 29 -49.19 -6.71 -10.11
CA SER A 29 -49.37 -5.38 -9.52
C SER A 29 -48.32 -4.52 -10.17
N ALA A 30 -48.76 -3.62 -11.07
CA ALA A 30 -47.88 -2.60 -11.62
C ALA A 30 -47.33 -1.84 -10.41
N GLN A 31 -46.02 -1.99 -10.16
CA GLN A 31 -45.39 -1.26 -9.08
C GLN A 31 -45.35 0.21 -9.47
N ASP A 32 -45.81 1.07 -8.57
CA ASP A 32 -45.86 2.50 -8.78
C ASP A 32 -44.71 3.18 -8.02
N TRP A 33 -44.05 4.13 -8.67
CA TRP A 33 -43.20 5.12 -8.02
C TRP A 33 -44.07 6.28 -7.55
N ASN A 34 -43.95 6.62 -6.27
CA ASN A 34 -44.73 7.69 -5.65
C ASN A 34 -43.94 9.00 -5.68
N TYR A 35 -44.51 10.01 -6.32
CA TYR A 35 -43.99 11.37 -6.37
C TYR A 35 -44.85 12.30 -5.51
N ARG A 36 -44.22 13.20 -4.76
CA ARG A 36 -44.92 14.22 -3.97
C ARG A 36 -44.88 15.56 -4.70
N ALA A 37 -46.04 16.03 -5.15
CA ALA A 37 -46.17 17.27 -5.90
C ALA A 37 -45.62 18.46 -5.11
N ARG A 38 -44.82 19.29 -5.77
CA ARG A 38 -44.23 20.53 -5.25
C ARG A 38 -45.03 21.73 -5.73
N PRO A 39 -44.95 22.88 -5.04
CA PRO A 39 -45.56 24.11 -5.53
C PRO A 39 -45.07 24.45 -6.95
N GLY A 40 -46.01 24.65 -7.87
CA GLY A 40 -45.72 24.96 -9.28
C GLY A 40 -45.65 23.75 -10.21
N ASP A 41 -45.74 22.51 -9.72
CA ASP A 41 -45.80 21.33 -10.58
C ASP A 41 -47.11 21.26 -11.37
N THR A 42 -47.01 20.86 -12.64
CA THR A 42 -48.15 20.50 -13.49
C THR A 42 -48.02 19.06 -13.98
N LEU A 43 -49.13 18.39 -14.31
CA LEU A 43 -49.07 17.04 -14.89
C LEU A 43 -48.34 17.01 -16.23
N TRP A 44 -48.44 18.10 -17.00
CA TRP A 44 -47.73 18.24 -18.26
C TRP A 44 -46.21 18.21 -18.06
N ASP A 45 -45.69 19.04 -17.14
CA ASP A 45 -44.25 19.12 -16.87
C ASP A 45 -43.71 17.84 -16.24
N LEU A 46 -44.47 17.25 -15.31
CA LEU A 46 -44.12 15.97 -14.71
C LEU A 46 -44.16 14.83 -15.74
N GLY A 47 -45.15 14.84 -16.64
CA GLY A 47 -45.25 13.90 -17.75
C GLY A 47 -44.03 13.99 -18.68
N ALA A 48 -43.72 15.21 -19.14
CA ALA A 48 -42.56 15.46 -19.99
C ALA A 48 -41.23 15.07 -19.34
N ARG A 49 -41.12 15.23 -18.02
CA ARG A 49 -39.91 14.91 -17.25
C ARG A 49 -39.72 13.42 -16.98
N TYR A 50 -40.79 12.71 -16.62
CA TYR A 50 -40.69 11.34 -16.07
C TYR A 50 -41.18 10.24 -17.01
N LEU A 51 -42.09 10.52 -17.93
CA LEU A 51 -42.70 9.49 -18.78
C LEU A 51 -41.89 9.23 -20.06
N LYS A 52 -42.04 8.01 -20.59
CA LYS A 52 -41.58 7.65 -21.93
C LYS A 52 -42.32 8.49 -22.98
N ALA A 53 -41.71 8.65 -24.16
CA ALA A 53 -42.26 9.49 -25.22
C ALA A 53 -43.61 9.00 -25.76
N ASP A 54 -43.88 7.70 -25.67
CA ASP A 54 -45.13 7.04 -26.09
C ASP A 54 -46.23 7.07 -25.00
N VAL A 55 -45.90 7.46 -23.77
CA VAL A 55 -46.87 7.57 -22.67
C VAL A 55 -47.31 9.02 -22.50
N GLN A 56 -48.57 9.29 -22.82
CA GLN A 56 -49.14 10.63 -22.69
C GLN A 56 -49.50 10.96 -21.24
N TRP A 57 -49.33 12.22 -20.82
CA TRP A 57 -49.62 12.67 -19.45
C TRP A 57 -51.10 12.50 -19.06
N GLN A 58 -52.03 12.45 -20.01
CA GLN A 58 -53.45 12.16 -19.78
C GLN A 58 -53.67 10.75 -19.22
N GLN A 59 -52.81 9.78 -19.59
CA GLN A 59 -52.85 8.43 -19.02
C GLN A 59 -52.47 8.47 -17.53
N LEU A 60 -51.48 9.30 -17.18
CA LEU A 60 -51.09 9.55 -15.79
C LEU A 60 -52.19 10.27 -14.99
N GLN A 61 -52.90 11.21 -15.61
CA GLN A 61 -54.08 11.86 -15.02
C GLN A 61 -55.16 10.83 -14.66
N ALA A 62 -55.51 9.96 -15.61
CA ALA A 62 -56.53 8.92 -15.43
C ALA A 62 -56.13 7.92 -14.34
N HIS A 63 -54.86 7.46 -14.33
CA HIS A 63 -54.34 6.53 -13.31
C HIS A 63 -54.44 7.10 -11.88
N ASN A 64 -54.24 8.41 -11.74
CA ASN A 64 -54.29 9.11 -10.46
C ASN A 64 -55.65 9.72 -10.13
N ARG A 65 -56.64 9.58 -11.03
CA ARG A 65 -58.00 10.13 -10.88
C ARG A 65 -58.00 11.63 -10.57
N ILE A 66 -57.20 12.39 -11.30
CA ILE A 66 -57.02 13.84 -11.06
C ILE A 66 -58.09 14.62 -11.82
N ALA A 67 -58.91 15.37 -11.08
CA ALA A 67 -60.03 16.14 -11.61
C ALA A 67 -59.58 17.38 -12.40
N ASP A 68 -58.63 18.17 -11.87
CA ASP A 68 -58.08 19.35 -12.54
C ASP A 68 -56.59 19.12 -12.90
N PRO A 69 -56.23 18.98 -14.19
CA PRO A 69 -54.86 18.70 -14.62
C PRO A 69 -53.91 19.90 -14.51
N TYR A 70 -54.43 21.12 -14.34
CA TYR A 70 -53.63 22.35 -14.26
C TYR A 70 -53.35 22.81 -12.82
N ARG A 71 -53.97 22.16 -11.82
CA ARG A 71 -53.78 22.48 -10.40
C ARG A 71 -53.53 21.21 -9.60
N LEU A 72 -52.26 20.89 -9.38
CA LEU A 72 -51.86 19.87 -8.42
C LEU A 72 -51.77 20.48 -7.02
N ALA A 73 -52.40 19.84 -6.03
CA ALA A 73 -52.28 20.30 -4.65
C ALA A 73 -50.84 20.03 -4.15
N PRO A 74 -50.13 21.04 -3.61
CA PRO A 74 -48.81 20.81 -3.02
C PRO A 74 -48.86 19.71 -1.97
N GLY A 75 -47.96 18.74 -2.06
CA GLY A 75 -47.92 17.58 -1.19
C GLY A 75 -48.76 16.38 -1.64
N GLN A 76 -49.58 16.51 -2.71
CA GLN A 76 -50.37 15.41 -3.28
C GLN A 76 -49.44 14.30 -3.80
N THR A 77 -49.77 13.05 -3.46
CA THR A 77 -49.03 11.88 -3.95
C THR A 77 -49.55 11.45 -5.33
N LEU A 78 -48.67 11.51 -6.30
CA LEU A 78 -48.88 11.00 -7.65
C LEU A 78 -48.19 9.64 -7.80
N ARG A 79 -48.91 8.67 -8.35
CA ARG A 79 -48.43 7.33 -8.63
C ARG A 79 -48.04 7.22 -10.10
N PHE A 80 -46.80 6.85 -10.34
CA PHE A 80 -46.26 6.63 -11.67
C PHE A 80 -45.97 5.14 -11.84
N PRO A 81 -46.73 4.41 -12.68
CA PRO A 81 -46.39 3.04 -13.02
C PRO A 81 -44.94 2.95 -13.53
N ILE A 82 -44.12 2.08 -12.94
CA ILE A 82 -42.70 1.95 -13.29
C ILE A 82 -42.53 1.65 -14.79
N ALA A 83 -43.46 0.88 -15.39
CA ALA A 83 -43.46 0.56 -16.81
C ALA A 83 -43.61 1.79 -17.73
N TRP A 84 -44.16 2.90 -17.22
CA TRP A 84 -44.38 4.15 -17.96
C TRP A 84 -43.21 5.12 -17.84
N LEU A 85 -42.31 4.90 -16.87
CA LEU A 85 -41.18 5.77 -16.63
C LEU A 85 -40.16 5.67 -17.75
N ARG A 86 -39.56 6.81 -18.10
CA ARG A 86 -38.44 6.89 -19.03
C ARG A 86 -37.24 6.14 -18.47
N VAL A 87 -36.68 5.25 -19.27
CA VAL A 87 -35.45 4.50 -18.93
C VAL A 87 -34.35 4.98 -19.86
N GLN A 88 -33.18 5.27 -19.30
CA GLN A 88 -32.02 5.73 -20.05
C GLN A 88 -30.79 4.88 -19.69
N PRO A 89 -29.87 4.64 -20.63
CA PRO A 89 -28.57 4.05 -20.32
C PRO A 89 -27.83 4.89 -19.29
N ALA A 90 -27.21 4.23 -18.32
CA ALA A 90 -26.50 4.88 -17.22
C ALA A 90 -25.11 4.26 -17.08
N PRO A 91 -24.14 4.60 -17.96
CA PRO A 91 -22.85 3.95 -17.99
C PRO A 91 -22.10 4.10 -16.66
N ALA A 92 -21.36 3.05 -16.28
CA ALA A 92 -20.49 3.11 -15.11
C ALA A 92 -19.24 3.95 -15.42
N ARG A 93 -18.65 4.59 -14.42
CA ARG A 93 -17.43 5.39 -14.58
C ARG A 93 -16.26 4.74 -13.84
N VAL A 94 -15.11 4.64 -14.49
CA VAL A 94 -13.86 4.22 -13.85
C VAL A 94 -13.34 5.35 -12.97
N VAL A 95 -13.23 5.10 -11.67
CA VAL A 95 -12.78 6.10 -10.69
C VAL A 95 -11.32 5.90 -10.32
N ALA A 96 -10.88 4.66 -10.14
CA ALA A 96 -9.50 4.33 -9.85
C ALA A 96 -9.06 3.07 -10.58
N LEU A 97 -7.77 3.00 -10.86
CA LEU A 97 -7.12 1.93 -11.59
C LEU A 97 -5.74 1.67 -10.97
N ARG A 98 -5.44 0.41 -10.68
CA ARG A 98 -4.11 -0.09 -10.30
C ARG A 98 -3.78 -1.29 -11.17
N GLY A 99 -2.54 -1.38 -11.64
CA GLY A 99 -2.09 -2.50 -12.47
C GLY A 99 -2.73 -2.57 -13.86
N GLN A 100 -2.63 -3.72 -14.51
CA GLN A 100 -3.15 -3.93 -15.86
C GLN A 100 -4.61 -4.38 -15.83
N VAL A 101 -5.49 -3.57 -16.41
CA VAL A 101 -6.91 -3.90 -16.56
C VAL A 101 -7.32 -3.68 -18.01
N GLN A 102 -8.04 -4.63 -18.57
CA GLN A 102 -8.58 -4.58 -19.93
C GLN A 102 -10.10 -4.47 -19.88
N VAL A 103 -10.66 -3.82 -20.89
CA VAL A 103 -12.08 -3.79 -21.17
C VAL A 103 -12.33 -4.30 -22.59
N SER A 104 -13.30 -5.18 -22.71
CA SER A 104 -13.85 -5.64 -23.98
C SER A 104 -15.26 -5.06 -24.12
N ASP A 105 -15.48 -4.31 -25.20
CA ASP A 105 -16.78 -3.74 -25.53
C ASP A 105 -17.24 -4.26 -26.91
N PRO A 106 -18.54 -4.53 -27.12
CA PRO A 106 -19.05 -5.07 -28.39
C PRO A 106 -18.72 -4.23 -29.62
N VAL A 107 -18.54 -2.92 -29.46
CA VAL A 107 -18.29 -1.94 -30.54
C VAL A 107 -16.80 -1.71 -30.73
N ASN A 108 -16.03 -1.67 -29.65
CA ASN A 108 -14.63 -1.21 -29.67
C ASN A 108 -13.59 -2.34 -29.55
N GLY A 109 -14.02 -3.59 -29.34
CA GLY A 109 -13.12 -4.71 -29.07
C GLY A 109 -12.40 -4.58 -27.72
N THR A 110 -11.32 -5.34 -27.56
CA THR A 110 -10.51 -5.37 -26.32
C THR A 110 -9.46 -4.27 -26.32
N ARG A 111 -9.39 -3.49 -25.24
CA ARG A 111 -8.40 -2.42 -25.04
C ARG A 111 -8.03 -2.26 -23.57
N ALA A 112 -6.92 -1.58 -23.30
CA ALA A 112 -6.56 -1.18 -21.95
C ALA A 112 -7.58 -0.20 -21.36
N LEU A 113 -7.93 -0.39 -20.09
CA LEU A 113 -8.83 0.48 -19.36
C LEU A 113 -8.10 1.76 -18.93
N GLN A 114 -8.82 2.90 -18.91
CA GLN A 114 -8.28 4.19 -18.48
C GLN A 114 -9.15 4.81 -17.39
N ALA A 115 -8.54 5.61 -16.51
CA ALA A 115 -9.28 6.38 -15.51
C ALA A 115 -10.28 7.35 -16.18
N ASN A 116 -11.39 7.63 -15.51
CA ASN A 116 -12.52 8.46 -15.99
C ASN A 116 -13.28 7.93 -17.21
N MET A 117 -12.92 6.75 -17.74
CA MET A 117 -13.64 6.13 -18.84
C MET A 117 -15.07 5.78 -18.45
N LEU A 118 -16.02 5.99 -19.36
CA LEU A 118 -17.41 5.54 -19.24
C LEU A 118 -17.58 4.16 -19.88
N LEU A 119 -18.19 3.25 -19.13
CA LEU A 119 -18.40 1.86 -19.49
C LEU A 119 -19.89 1.61 -19.75
N PRO A 120 -20.29 1.40 -21.02
CA PRO A 120 -21.66 1.09 -21.35
C PRO A 120 -22.04 -0.34 -20.93
N ILE A 121 -23.35 -0.60 -20.94
CA ILE A 121 -23.89 -1.96 -20.87
C ILE A 121 -23.21 -2.87 -21.89
N GLY A 122 -22.98 -4.12 -21.51
CA GLY A 122 -22.27 -5.12 -22.32
C GLY A 122 -20.75 -5.08 -22.19
N SER A 123 -20.17 -4.07 -21.53
CA SER A 123 -18.73 -4.05 -21.24
C SER A 123 -18.33 -5.21 -20.35
N GLN A 124 -17.20 -5.85 -20.67
CA GLN A 124 -16.55 -6.87 -19.87
C GLN A 124 -15.19 -6.36 -19.40
N LEU A 125 -14.93 -6.42 -18.10
CA LEU A 125 -13.67 -6.00 -17.48
C LEU A 125 -12.88 -7.22 -17.04
N GLN A 126 -11.58 -7.22 -17.33
CA GLN A 126 -10.63 -8.24 -16.89
C GLN A 126 -9.44 -7.57 -16.18
N THR A 127 -9.20 -7.94 -14.94
CA THR A 127 -8.05 -7.48 -14.14
C THR A 127 -6.95 -8.55 -14.16
N GLY A 128 -5.70 -8.14 -14.39
CA GLY A 128 -4.54 -9.03 -14.25
C GLY A 128 -4.08 -9.24 -12.80
N ASP A 129 -2.85 -9.69 -12.67
CA ASP A 129 -2.16 -9.82 -11.37
C ASP A 129 -1.90 -8.44 -10.76
N ASP A 130 -2.03 -8.36 -9.43
CA ASP A 130 -1.88 -7.12 -8.64
C ASP A 130 -2.74 -5.93 -9.13
N ALA A 131 -3.71 -6.19 -10.00
CA ALA A 131 -4.53 -5.17 -10.61
C ALA A 131 -5.85 -4.98 -9.85
N SER A 132 -6.36 -3.76 -9.80
CA SER A 132 -7.69 -3.48 -9.30
C SER A 132 -8.32 -2.32 -10.06
N VAL A 133 -9.65 -2.34 -10.14
CA VAL A 133 -10.42 -1.24 -10.73
C VAL A 133 -11.62 -0.91 -9.85
N THR A 134 -11.86 0.38 -9.66
CA THR A 134 -13.01 0.89 -8.92
C THR A 134 -13.95 1.63 -9.86
N LEU A 135 -15.21 1.21 -9.86
CA LEU A 135 -16.29 1.74 -10.67
C LEU A 135 -17.28 2.51 -9.80
N SER A 136 -17.80 3.63 -10.30
CA SER A 136 -18.96 4.31 -9.74
C SER A 136 -20.17 4.19 -10.67
N PHE A 137 -21.34 3.90 -10.11
CA PHE A 137 -22.61 3.83 -10.82
C PHE A 137 -23.43 5.12 -10.65
N ALA A 138 -24.55 5.22 -11.37
CA ALA A 138 -25.39 6.41 -11.40
C ALA A 138 -26.12 6.72 -10.07
N ASP A 139 -26.17 5.77 -9.14
CA ASP A 139 -26.69 5.93 -7.79
C ASP A 139 -25.59 6.19 -6.75
N ASP A 140 -24.37 6.53 -7.20
CA ASP A 140 -23.17 6.72 -6.38
C ASP A 140 -22.65 5.43 -5.71
N SER A 141 -23.25 4.27 -5.99
CA SER A 141 -22.72 2.99 -5.54
C SER A 141 -21.34 2.74 -6.15
N ARG A 142 -20.48 2.05 -5.40
CA ARG A 142 -19.09 1.75 -5.77
C ARG A 142 -18.87 0.24 -5.81
N LEU A 143 -18.23 -0.23 -6.88
CA LEU A 143 -17.71 -1.60 -6.98
C LEU A 143 -16.21 -1.52 -7.19
N GLN A 144 -15.46 -2.24 -6.35
CA GLN A 144 -14.06 -2.52 -6.58
C GLN A 144 -13.90 -3.97 -7.05
N LEU A 145 -13.33 -4.15 -8.23
CA LEU A 145 -12.97 -5.43 -8.80
C LEU A 145 -11.49 -5.69 -8.51
N ARG A 146 -11.20 -6.80 -7.83
CA ARG A 146 -9.85 -7.16 -7.37
C ARG A 146 -9.09 -7.94 -8.43
N GLU A 147 -7.83 -8.25 -8.17
CA GLU A 147 -6.94 -8.98 -9.09
C GLU A 147 -7.57 -10.28 -9.61
N ASN A 148 -7.17 -10.71 -10.80
CA ASN A 148 -7.60 -11.99 -11.38
C ASN A 148 -9.13 -12.18 -11.50
N SER A 149 -9.87 -11.10 -11.66
CA SER A 149 -11.32 -11.11 -11.80
C SER A 149 -11.81 -10.84 -13.22
N LEU A 150 -13.04 -11.29 -13.51
CA LEU A 150 -13.75 -11.08 -14.77
C LEU A 150 -15.19 -10.66 -14.47
N LEU A 151 -15.54 -9.42 -14.84
CA LEU A 151 -16.85 -8.81 -14.57
C LEU A 151 -17.54 -8.42 -15.87
N GLN A 152 -18.81 -8.75 -16.03
CA GLN A 152 -19.65 -8.29 -17.14
C GLN A 152 -20.75 -7.35 -16.64
N LEU A 153 -20.96 -6.24 -17.34
CA LEU A 153 -21.99 -5.25 -17.03
C LEU A 153 -23.27 -5.57 -17.80
N ASP A 154 -24.13 -6.42 -17.22
CA ASP A 154 -25.32 -6.97 -17.87
C ASP A 154 -26.44 -5.93 -18.06
N GLN A 155 -26.65 -5.02 -17.11
CA GLN A 155 -27.66 -3.97 -17.18
C GLN A 155 -27.20 -2.72 -16.42
N LEU A 156 -27.22 -1.57 -17.09
CA LEU A 156 -26.88 -0.27 -16.50
C LEU A 156 -27.88 0.80 -16.94
N SER A 157 -28.90 1.04 -16.13
CA SER A 157 -29.98 1.95 -16.52
C SER A 157 -30.52 2.79 -15.37
N SER A 158 -30.99 3.99 -15.68
CA SER A 158 -31.63 4.91 -14.73
C SER A 158 -33.04 5.28 -15.19
N TYR A 159 -33.96 5.42 -14.25
CA TYR A 159 -35.34 5.81 -14.52
C TYR A 159 -35.48 7.33 -14.51
N GLY A 160 -35.00 7.99 -15.56
CA GLY A 160 -35.04 9.45 -15.71
C GLY A 160 -34.54 10.20 -14.48
N ALA A 161 -35.25 11.26 -14.07
CA ALA A 161 -34.89 12.08 -12.92
C ALA A 161 -35.43 11.54 -11.57
N THR A 162 -35.84 10.26 -11.48
CA THR A 162 -36.43 9.69 -10.24
C THR A 162 -35.37 9.33 -9.19
N GLY A 163 -34.12 9.16 -9.60
CA GLY A 163 -33.04 8.63 -8.76
C GLY A 163 -33.05 7.10 -8.62
N MET A 164 -34.00 6.39 -9.25
CA MET A 164 -33.96 4.92 -9.33
C MET A 164 -32.97 4.47 -10.42
N VAL A 165 -32.13 3.50 -10.06
CA VAL A 165 -31.10 2.90 -10.93
C VAL A 165 -31.22 1.38 -10.86
N ASP A 166 -31.14 0.72 -12.01
CA ASP A 166 -31.08 -0.74 -12.16
C ASP A 166 -29.68 -1.12 -12.68
N THR A 167 -28.86 -1.61 -11.74
CA THR A 167 -27.49 -2.07 -11.95
C THR A 167 -27.47 -3.59 -11.77
N ARG A 168 -27.16 -4.32 -12.84
CA ARG A 168 -26.98 -5.77 -12.80
C ARG A 168 -25.67 -6.14 -13.44
N MET A 169 -24.93 -6.99 -12.75
CA MET A 169 -23.58 -7.38 -13.15
C MET A 169 -23.39 -8.87 -12.95
N ARG A 170 -22.43 -9.42 -13.69
CA ARG A 170 -22.06 -10.82 -13.59
C ARG A 170 -20.57 -10.94 -13.27
N LEU A 171 -20.27 -11.39 -12.06
CA LEU A 171 -18.91 -11.70 -11.64
C LEU A 171 -18.63 -13.15 -12.04
N GLN A 172 -17.95 -13.33 -13.17
CA GLN A 172 -17.70 -14.66 -13.74
C GLN A 172 -16.56 -15.39 -13.00
N ARG A 173 -15.57 -14.63 -12.52
CA ARG A 173 -14.41 -15.13 -11.76
C ARG A 173 -13.86 -14.03 -10.86
N GLY A 174 -13.20 -14.42 -9.77
CA GLY A 174 -12.49 -13.54 -8.86
C GLY A 174 -13.38 -12.90 -7.80
N ARG A 175 -13.00 -11.71 -7.33
CA ARG A 175 -13.61 -11.06 -6.16
C ARG A 175 -14.01 -9.61 -6.43
N SER A 176 -15.14 -9.21 -5.86
CA SER A 176 -15.58 -7.82 -5.84
C SER A 176 -15.91 -7.36 -4.41
N SER A 177 -15.57 -6.11 -4.10
CA SER A 177 -16.04 -5.39 -2.91
C SER A 177 -17.05 -4.32 -3.35
N ASN A 178 -18.16 -4.19 -2.65
CA ASN A 178 -19.30 -3.39 -3.07
C ASN A 178 -19.81 -2.52 -1.92
N GLN A 179 -19.81 -1.21 -2.14
CA GLN A 179 -20.46 -0.24 -1.27
C GLN A 179 -21.68 0.32 -2.01
N VAL A 180 -22.86 -0.13 -1.61
CA VAL A 180 -24.10 0.16 -2.33
C VAL A 180 -24.90 1.23 -1.61
N THR A 181 -25.24 2.29 -2.33
CA THR A 181 -26.11 3.35 -1.85
C THR A 181 -27.52 2.80 -1.56
N PRO A 182 -28.20 3.23 -0.47
CA PRO A 182 -29.58 2.83 -0.21
C PRO A 182 -30.53 3.09 -1.39
N ALA A 183 -31.26 2.04 -1.78
CA ALA A 183 -32.14 2.06 -2.94
C ALA A 183 -33.25 3.13 -2.84
N ARG A 184 -33.36 3.98 -3.86
CA ARG A 184 -34.32 5.09 -3.94
C ARG A 184 -35.59 4.72 -4.69
N GLY A 185 -36.40 3.82 -4.14
CA GLY A 185 -37.72 3.48 -4.69
C GLY A 185 -37.82 2.04 -5.21
N PRO A 186 -39.00 1.65 -5.73
CA PRO A 186 -39.32 0.25 -6.00
C PRO A 186 -38.62 -0.33 -7.23
N ALA A 187 -38.14 0.50 -8.18
CA ALA A 187 -37.40 0.03 -9.36
C ALA A 187 -35.87 0.01 -9.17
N SER A 188 -35.36 0.50 -8.03
CA SER A 188 -33.93 0.45 -7.74
C SER A 188 -33.48 -0.99 -7.52
N ARG A 189 -32.46 -1.43 -8.26
CA ARG A 189 -31.92 -2.80 -8.21
C ARG A 189 -30.39 -2.72 -8.25
N TYR A 190 -29.76 -3.46 -7.36
CA TYR A 190 -28.33 -3.74 -7.40
C TYR A 190 -28.15 -5.25 -7.25
N ILE A 191 -27.76 -5.90 -8.33
CA ILE A 191 -27.70 -7.36 -8.43
C ILE A 191 -26.34 -7.78 -8.96
N ILE A 192 -25.70 -8.71 -8.26
CA ILE A 192 -24.49 -9.38 -8.71
C ILE A 192 -24.79 -10.87 -8.86
N THR A 193 -24.57 -11.39 -10.06
CA THR A 193 -24.68 -12.83 -10.35
C THR A 193 -23.29 -13.43 -10.45
N ALA A 194 -22.99 -14.39 -9.59
CA ALA A 194 -21.84 -15.28 -9.70
C ALA A 194 -22.29 -16.64 -10.27
N PRO A 195 -21.37 -17.54 -10.67
CA PRO A 195 -21.75 -18.83 -11.28
C PRO A 195 -22.67 -19.69 -10.40
N THR A 196 -22.52 -19.60 -9.07
CA THR A 196 -23.23 -20.47 -8.13
C THR A 196 -24.42 -19.81 -7.42
N ALA A 197 -24.47 -18.47 -7.39
CA ALA A 197 -25.52 -17.72 -6.70
C ALA A 197 -25.67 -16.28 -7.19
N THR A 198 -26.83 -15.69 -6.92
CA THR A 198 -27.11 -14.27 -7.13
C THR A 198 -27.29 -13.56 -5.80
N SER A 199 -26.65 -12.41 -5.68
CA SER A 199 -26.71 -11.51 -4.52
C SER A 199 -27.49 -10.26 -4.88
N SER A 200 -28.58 -10.00 -4.15
CA SER A 200 -29.45 -8.83 -4.29
C SER A 200 -29.42 -8.03 -3.00
N VAL A 201 -29.23 -6.72 -3.12
CA VAL A 201 -28.95 -5.85 -1.96
C VAL A 201 -29.77 -4.58 -1.95
N ARG A 202 -29.85 -3.97 -0.77
CA ARG A 202 -30.49 -2.67 -0.56
C ARG A 202 -29.74 -1.88 0.51
N GLY A 203 -28.75 -1.10 0.09
CA GLY A 203 -27.91 -0.29 0.99
C GLY A 203 -27.00 -1.16 1.85
N THR A 204 -25.81 -1.51 1.38
CA THR A 204 -24.99 -2.58 2.01
C THR A 204 -23.52 -2.43 1.64
N LEU A 205 -22.63 -2.74 2.59
CA LEU A 205 -21.22 -3.02 2.34
C LEU A 205 -21.00 -4.53 2.35
N PHE A 206 -20.67 -5.11 1.19
CA PHE A 206 -20.52 -6.55 1.03
C PHE A 206 -19.49 -6.92 -0.02
N ARG A 207 -18.97 -8.13 0.08
CA ARG A 207 -18.00 -8.71 -0.84
C ARG A 207 -18.57 -9.99 -1.44
N VAL A 208 -18.19 -10.26 -2.69
CA VAL A 208 -18.58 -11.47 -3.41
C VAL A 208 -17.31 -12.10 -3.97
N ASN A 209 -17.07 -13.36 -3.62
CA ASN A 209 -16.10 -14.24 -4.26
C ASN A 209 -16.88 -15.21 -5.17
N ALA A 210 -16.54 -15.24 -6.45
CA ALA A 210 -17.18 -16.15 -7.41
C ALA A 210 -16.84 -17.64 -7.15
N GLY A 211 -15.80 -17.90 -6.35
CA GLY A 211 -15.25 -19.24 -6.17
C GLY A 211 -14.48 -19.71 -7.39
N ASP A 212 -13.78 -20.82 -7.22
CA ASP A 212 -13.06 -21.55 -8.27
C ASP A 212 -13.13 -23.06 -7.98
N GLU A 213 -12.29 -23.86 -8.61
CA GLU A 213 -12.28 -25.32 -8.40
C GLU A 213 -11.81 -25.71 -7.00
N ASP A 214 -10.96 -24.89 -6.36
CA ASP A 214 -10.32 -25.19 -5.09
C ASP A 214 -11.00 -24.50 -3.89
N SER A 215 -11.76 -23.42 -4.14
CA SER A 215 -12.42 -22.61 -3.11
C SER A 215 -13.90 -22.37 -3.43
N PRO A 216 -14.81 -22.56 -2.46
CA PRO A 216 -16.23 -22.30 -2.67
C PRO A 216 -16.50 -20.81 -2.95
N ALA A 217 -17.60 -20.53 -3.65
CA ALA A 217 -18.09 -19.17 -3.76
C ALA A 217 -18.56 -18.66 -2.39
N ALA A 218 -18.41 -17.37 -2.14
CA ALA A 218 -18.77 -16.76 -0.89
C ALA A 218 -19.43 -15.39 -1.10
N THR A 219 -20.35 -15.04 -0.19
CA THR A 219 -20.82 -13.66 -0.03
C THR A 219 -20.62 -13.26 1.42
N GLU A 220 -19.81 -12.22 1.63
CA GLU A 220 -19.50 -11.66 2.95
C GLU A 220 -20.23 -10.32 3.10
N VAL A 221 -20.99 -10.16 4.19
CA VAL A 221 -21.72 -8.91 4.47
C VAL A 221 -21.06 -8.24 5.65
N VAL A 222 -20.40 -7.11 5.41
CA VAL A 222 -19.75 -6.31 6.46
C VAL A 222 -20.83 -5.49 7.17
N GLU A 223 -21.65 -4.76 6.40
CA GLU A 223 -22.74 -3.93 6.92
C GLU A 223 -24.02 -4.09 6.08
N GLY A 224 -25.18 -4.00 6.73
CA GLY A 224 -26.47 -4.08 6.05
C GLY A 224 -26.97 -5.52 5.91
N ARG A 225 -27.65 -5.83 4.79
CA ARG A 225 -28.25 -7.15 4.52
C ARG A 225 -28.21 -7.49 3.04
N VAL A 226 -27.87 -8.73 2.73
CA VAL A 226 -27.85 -9.27 1.36
C VAL A 226 -28.78 -10.47 1.28
N GLN A 227 -29.64 -10.51 0.27
CA GLN A 227 -30.33 -11.75 -0.09
C GLN A 227 -29.48 -12.49 -1.12
N VAL A 228 -29.02 -13.69 -0.75
CA VAL A 228 -28.25 -14.59 -1.61
C VAL A 228 -29.13 -15.77 -1.99
N GLY A 229 -29.18 -16.13 -3.26
CA GLY A 229 -30.00 -17.26 -3.68
C GLY A 229 -29.61 -17.85 -5.02
N ASN A 230 -30.05 -19.09 -5.22
CA ASN A 230 -30.02 -19.80 -6.48
C ASN A 230 -31.28 -20.67 -6.61
N ARG A 231 -31.31 -21.58 -7.59
CA ARG A 231 -32.48 -22.45 -7.81
C ARG A 231 -32.75 -23.42 -6.65
N ALA A 232 -31.73 -23.76 -5.86
CA ALA A 232 -31.86 -24.69 -4.74
C ALA A 232 -32.36 -24.01 -3.45
N GLY A 233 -32.24 -22.69 -3.33
CA GLY A 233 -32.79 -21.95 -2.20
C GLY A 233 -32.25 -20.53 -2.07
N GLN A 234 -32.76 -19.80 -1.08
CA GLN A 234 -32.38 -18.43 -0.76
C GLN A 234 -32.14 -18.24 0.74
N ARG A 235 -31.24 -17.31 1.07
CA ARG A 235 -30.88 -16.90 2.44
C ARG A 235 -30.67 -15.40 2.50
N VAL A 236 -31.03 -14.80 3.64
CA VAL A 236 -30.71 -13.41 3.95
C VAL A 236 -29.53 -13.42 4.92
N ILE A 237 -28.47 -12.69 4.56
CA ILE A 237 -27.23 -12.59 5.33
C ILE A 237 -27.17 -11.18 5.92
N GLY A 238 -26.98 -11.09 7.24
CA GLY A 238 -26.82 -9.81 7.93
C GLY A 238 -25.36 -9.41 8.06
N GLY A 239 -25.11 -8.14 8.40
CA GLY A 239 -23.78 -7.62 8.70
C GLY A 239 -22.98 -8.49 9.70
N GLY A 240 -21.67 -8.55 9.50
CA GLY A 240 -20.75 -9.40 10.24
C GLY A 240 -20.86 -10.89 9.92
N HIS A 241 -21.54 -11.30 8.85
CA HIS A 241 -21.70 -12.72 8.47
C HIS A 241 -21.35 -12.99 7.01
N ALA A 242 -21.02 -14.25 6.72
CA ALA A 242 -20.86 -14.78 5.37
C ALA A 242 -21.74 -16.01 5.13
N THR A 243 -22.00 -16.30 3.86
CA THR A 243 -22.53 -17.59 3.41
C THR A 243 -21.65 -18.16 2.30
N LEU A 244 -21.51 -19.48 2.31
CA LEU A 244 -20.79 -20.23 1.29
C LEU A 244 -21.75 -20.94 0.34
N ILE A 245 -21.33 -21.06 -0.91
CA ILE A 245 -22.05 -21.78 -1.96
C ILE A 245 -21.05 -22.72 -2.64
N ARG A 246 -21.06 -23.99 -2.23
CA ARG A 246 -20.09 -25.00 -2.71
C ARG A 246 -20.30 -25.41 -4.16
N ALA A 247 -21.55 -25.42 -4.62
CA ALA A 247 -21.89 -25.72 -6.00
C ALA A 247 -23.20 -25.03 -6.41
N ALA A 248 -23.40 -24.80 -7.71
CA ALA A 248 -24.60 -24.15 -8.26
C ALA A 248 -25.91 -24.91 -7.94
N GLY A 249 -25.83 -26.23 -7.70
CA GLY A 249 -26.97 -27.06 -7.31
C GLY A 249 -27.26 -27.09 -5.80
N THR A 250 -26.45 -26.42 -4.98
CA THR A 250 -26.59 -26.42 -3.51
C THR A 250 -27.14 -25.08 -3.02
N ALA A 251 -28.12 -25.11 -2.11
CA ALA A 251 -28.62 -23.88 -1.50
C ALA A 251 -27.50 -23.18 -0.71
N PRO A 252 -27.52 -21.83 -0.61
CA PRO A 252 -26.57 -21.11 0.22
C PRO A 252 -26.55 -21.65 1.66
N ALA A 253 -25.36 -21.87 2.20
CA ALA A 253 -25.17 -22.40 3.55
C ALA A 253 -25.76 -21.47 4.62
N GLN A 254 -25.94 -22.00 5.84
CA GLN A 254 -26.34 -21.15 6.97
C GLN A 254 -25.31 -20.04 7.18
N PRO A 255 -25.75 -18.79 7.49
CA PRO A 255 -24.83 -17.70 7.75
C PRO A 255 -23.88 -18.04 8.90
N ARG A 256 -22.59 -17.77 8.72
CA ARG A 256 -21.57 -17.87 9.76
C ARG A 256 -20.93 -16.51 10.03
N PRO A 257 -20.47 -16.22 11.26
CA PRO A 257 -19.80 -14.96 11.54
C PRO A 257 -18.52 -14.82 10.72
N LEU A 258 -18.21 -13.59 10.32
CA LEU A 258 -16.90 -13.23 9.77
C LEU A 258 -15.84 -13.34 10.88
N LEU A 259 -14.61 -13.68 10.51
CA LEU A 259 -13.49 -13.60 11.46
C LEU A 259 -13.35 -12.17 11.99
N PRO A 260 -13.01 -12.00 13.28
CA PRO A 260 -12.79 -10.69 13.85
C PRO A 260 -11.61 -9.98 13.19
N ALA A 261 -11.58 -8.65 13.33
CA ALA A 261 -10.44 -7.85 12.90
C ALA A 261 -9.17 -8.28 13.66
N PRO A 262 -8.04 -8.56 12.98
CA PRO A 262 -6.78 -8.86 13.65
C PRO A 262 -6.31 -7.70 14.52
N GLN A 263 -5.83 -7.97 15.73
CA GLN A 263 -5.33 -6.91 16.61
C GLN A 263 -3.91 -6.51 16.19
N LEU A 264 -3.72 -5.25 15.74
CA LEU A 264 -2.39 -4.71 15.44
C LEU A 264 -1.53 -4.67 16.71
N LEU A 265 -0.26 -5.08 16.58
CA LEU A 265 0.73 -5.04 17.65
C LEU A 265 1.44 -3.69 17.64
N GLU A 266 1.00 -2.77 18.51
CA GLU A 266 1.52 -1.39 18.58
C GLU A 266 3.06 -1.31 18.74
N SER A 267 3.66 -2.26 19.47
CA SER A 267 5.13 -2.31 19.65
C SER A 267 5.91 -2.64 18.37
N GLN A 268 5.23 -3.17 17.35
CA GLN A 268 5.79 -3.54 16.05
C GLN A 268 5.12 -2.76 14.90
N LEU A 269 4.31 -1.75 15.24
CA LEU A 269 3.62 -0.89 14.29
C LEU A 269 4.47 0.35 14.02
N ARG A 270 4.97 0.45 12.79
CA ARG A 270 5.73 1.59 12.31
C ARG A 270 5.21 1.98 10.93
N LEU A 271 4.23 2.86 10.92
CA LEU A 271 3.62 3.33 9.68
C LEU A 271 4.51 4.33 8.95
N GLN A 272 5.35 5.05 9.71
CA GLN A 272 6.24 6.08 9.22
C GLN A 272 7.53 6.18 10.01
N PRO A 273 8.58 6.75 9.39
CA PRO A 273 8.76 6.89 7.93
C PRO A 273 8.83 5.53 7.24
N LEU A 274 8.64 5.47 5.91
CA LEU A 274 8.74 4.20 5.17
C LEU A 274 10.14 3.55 5.32
N PRO A 275 10.27 2.21 5.23
CA PRO A 275 9.22 1.22 4.97
C PRO A 275 8.17 1.18 6.09
N LEU A 276 6.90 0.97 5.72
CA LEU A 276 5.85 0.66 6.69
C LEU A 276 6.07 -0.76 7.18
N LEU A 277 6.04 -0.93 8.50
CA LEU A 277 6.11 -2.22 9.18
C LEU A 277 4.87 -2.36 10.05
N ALA A 278 4.18 -3.48 9.92
CA ALA A 278 3.03 -3.78 10.76
C ALA A 278 3.03 -5.26 11.08
N ALA A 279 2.76 -5.59 12.34
CA ALA A 279 2.49 -6.95 12.78
C ALA A 279 1.17 -6.98 13.55
N TRP A 280 0.53 -8.15 13.59
CA TRP A 280 -0.74 -8.34 14.28
C TRP A 280 -0.78 -9.68 15.00
N GLN A 281 -1.72 -9.82 15.93
CA GLN A 281 -1.94 -11.09 16.61
C GLN A 281 -2.54 -12.10 15.61
N PRO A 282 -1.93 -13.29 15.45
CA PRO A 282 -2.47 -14.30 14.57
C PRO A 282 -3.79 -14.86 15.11
N LEU A 283 -4.71 -15.19 14.21
CA LEU A 283 -5.97 -15.86 14.51
C LEU A 283 -5.89 -17.34 14.10
N ASP A 284 -6.22 -18.24 15.02
CA ASP A 284 -6.14 -19.70 14.80
C ASP A 284 -6.99 -20.19 13.60
N ALA A 285 -8.12 -19.52 13.35
CA ALA A 285 -9.02 -19.85 12.24
C ALA A 285 -8.63 -19.21 10.89
N ALA A 286 -7.56 -18.40 10.86
CA ALA A 286 -7.08 -17.75 9.65
C ALA A 286 -6.06 -18.62 8.92
N LYS A 287 -6.28 -18.88 7.63
CA LYS A 287 -5.25 -19.47 6.75
C LYS A 287 -4.23 -18.44 6.26
N GLY A 288 -4.57 -17.15 6.35
CA GLY A 288 -3.74 -16.04 5.92
C GLY A 288 -4.45 -14.71 6.15
N TYR A 289 -3.84 -13.64 5.64
CA TYR A 289 -4.30 -12.27 5.80
C TYR A 289 -4.28 -11.55 4.48
N ARG A 290 -5.24 -10.65 4.28
CA ARG A 290 -5.15 -9.59 3.29
C ARG A 290 -4.74 -8.30 3.98
N VAL A 291 -3.72 -7.66 3.42
CA VAL A 291 -3.31 -6.31 3.75
C VAL A 291 -3.57 -5.40 2.57
N GLU A 292 -4.24 -4.28 2.80
CA GLU A 292 -4.45 -3.22 1.82
C GLU A 292 -4.02 -1.87 2.39
N VAL A 293 -3.54 -0.99 1.51
CA VAL A 293 -3.41 0.44 1.81
C VAL A 293 -4.28 1.19 0.82
N VAL A 294 -5.18 2.00 1.36
CA VAL A 294 -6.19 2.75 0.60
C VAL A 294 -6.06 4.25 0.87
N LEU A 295 -6.69 5.08 0.05
CA LEU A 295 -6.86 6.49 0.39
C LEU A 295 -7.87 6.62 1.55
N ALA A 296 -7.51 7.30 2.63
CA ALA A 296 -8.36 7.39 3.82
C ALA A 296 -9.73 8.04 3.54
N ALA A 297 -9.75 9.06 2.66
CA ALA A 297 -10.99 9.75 2.27
C ALA A 297 -11.86 8.94 1.28
N THR A 298 -11.27 7.99 0.57
CA THR A 298 -11.95 7.14 -0.43
C THR A 298 -11.39 5.71 -0.34
N PRO A 299 -11.83 4.91 0.65
CA PRO A 299 -11.25 3.59 0.93
C PRO A 299 -11.36 2.58 -0.23
N ASP A 300 -12.21 2.85 -1.21
CA ASP A 300 -12.36 2.07 -2.41
C ASP A 300 -11.26 2.34 -3.46
N VAL A 301 -10.37 3.31 -3.22
CA VAL A 301 -9.15 3.53 -4.00
C VAL A 301 -7.98 2.80 -3.33
N VAL A 302 -7.66 1.61 -3.84
CA VAL A 302 -6.56 0.77 -3.35
C VAL A 302 -5.23 1.18 -4.01
N LEU A 303 -4.24 1.44 -3.17
CA LEU A 303 -2.89 1.84 -3.55
C LEU A 303 -1.90 0.67 -3.44
N PHE A 304 -2.15 -0.21 -2.47
CA PHE A 304 -1.38 -1.42 -2.22
C PHE A 304 -2.33 -2.54 -1.78
N ALA A 305 -2.07 -3.76 -2.23
CA ALA A 305 -2.80 -4.93 -1.75
C ALA A 305 -1.89 -6.17 -1.81
N ARG A 306 -1.92 -7.00 -0.78
CA ARG A 306 -1.15 -8.26 -0.71
C ARG A 306 -1.87 -9.28 0.18
N GLU A 307 -1.74 -10.55 -0.17
CA GLU A 307 -2.18 -11.70 0.63
C GLU A 307 -0.92 -12.44 1.06
N LEU A 308 -0.87 -12.80 2.33
CA LEU A 308 0.27 -13.45 2.94
C LEU A 308 -0.20 -14.36 4.08
N ALA A 309 0.60 -15.37 4.40
CA ALA A 309 0.29 -16.30 5.50
C ALA A 309 0.76 -15.73 6.85
N GLU A 310 1.86 -14.99 6.83
CA GLU A 310 2.50 -14.45 8.01
C GLU A 310 1.69 -13.29 8.62
N PRO A 311 1.66 -13.15 9.95
CA PRO A 311 0.92 -12.08 10.61
C PRO A 311 1.73 -10.76 10.69
N GLN A 312 2.51 -10.46 9.65
CA GLN A 312 3.36 -9.27 9.57
C GLN A 312 3.64 -8.86 8.14
N ILE A 313 3.86 -7.56 7.90
CA ILE A 313 4.16 -7.03 6.57
C ILE A 313 5.17 -5.90 6.61
N ARG A 314 5.99 -5.85 5.55
CA ARG A 314 6.85 -4.72 5.18
C ARG A 314 6.40 -4.14 3.84
N ILE A 315 6.17 -2.83 3.78
CA ILE A 315 5.83 -2.08 2.57
C ILE A 315 6.86 -0.97 2.34
N ASP A 316 7.73 -1.16 1.34
CA ASP A 316 8.87 -0.27 1.11
C ASP A 316 8.49 1.11 0.60
N SER A 317 7.45 1.19 -0.24
CA SER A 317 7.04 2.43 -0.88
C SER A 317 5.53 2.54 -0.98
N LEU A 318 5.04 3.74 -0.71
CA LEU A 318 3.65 4.14 -0.87
C LEU A 318 3.63 5.56 -1.47
N PRO A 319 2.61 5.92 -2.25
CA PRO A 319 2.44 7.30 -2.70
C PRO A 319 2.15 8.22 -1.50
N PRO A 320 2.43 9.52 -1.61
CA PRO A 320 2.15 10.45 -0.54
C PRO A 320 0.64 10.68 -0.37
N GLY A 321 0.22 11.11 0.82
CA GLY A 321 -1.17 11.44 1.12
C GLY A 321 -1.67 10.85 2.44
N GLN A 322 -2.95 11.12 2.74
CA GLN A 322 -3.68 10.53 3.87
C GLN A 322 -4.16 9.13 3.47
N LEU A 323 -3.56 8.13 4.08
CA LEU A 323 -3.76 6.72 3.76
C LEU A 323 -4.36 5.98 4.95
N ARG A 324 -4.96 4.83 4.66
CA ARG A 324 -5.48 3.90 5.66
C ARG A 324 -4.91 2.51 5.41
N LEU A 325 -4.33 1.91 6.43
CA LEU A 325 -3.96 0.51 6.46
C LEU A 325 -5.20 -0.31 6.82
N LEU A 326 -5.51 -1.33 6.03
CA LEU A 326 -6.57 -2.31 6.28
C LEU A 326 -5.92 -3.69 6.40
N VAL A 327 -6.18 -4.40 7.50
CA VAL A 327 -5.73 -5.78 7.70
C VAL A 327 -6.92 -6.65 8.07
N ARG A 328 -7.10 -7.77 7.36
CA ARG A 328 -8.19 -8.72 7.62
C ARG A 328 -7.71 -10.14 7.48
N ALA A 329 -8.24 -11.02 8.33
CA ALA A 329 -8.00 -12.45 8.25
C ALA A 329 -8.81 -13.10 7.10
N ILE A 330 -8.27 -14.18 6.56
CA ILE A 330 -8.91 -15.03 5.55
C ILE A 330 -9.03 -16.42 6.16
N ASP A 331 -10.25 -16.96 6.22
CA ASP A 331 -10.45 -18.32 6.76
C ASP A 331 -10.11 -19.43 5.74
N THR A 332 -10.17 -20.68 6.17
CA THR A 332 -9.82 -21.85 5.35
C THR A 332 -10.61 -21.94 4.05
N ASP A 333 -11.87 -21.51 4.04
CA ASP A 333 -12.72 -21.51 2.83
C ASP A 333 -12.53 -20.25 1.97
N GLY A 334 -11.61 -19.34 2.34
CA GLY A 334 -11.33 -18.12 1.58
C GLY A 334 -12.28 -16.95 1.87
N VAL A 335 -13.06 -17.01 2.96
CA VAL A 335 -13.91 -15.90 3.40
C VAL A 335 -13.05 -14.85 4.08
N GLU A 336 -13.19 -13.60 3.65
CA GLU A 336 -12.50 -12.46 4.26
C GLU A 336 -13.25 -11.98 5.52
N GLY A 337 -12.51 -11.71 6.60
CA GLY A 337 -13.02 -11.23 7.88
C GLY A 337 -13.31 -9.72 7.94
N LEU A 338 -13.44 -9.19 9.15
CA LEU A 338 -13.54 -7.75 9.41
C LEU A 338 -12.17 -7.07 9.31
N ASP A 339 -12.16 -5.79 8.95
CA ASP A 339 -10.93 -5.00 8.81
C ASP A 339 -10.49 -4.42 10.16
N ALA A 340 -9.22 -4.59 10.48
CA ALA A 340 -8.51 -3.69 11.37
C ALA A 340 -8.03 -2.49 10.56
N GLU A 341 -8.33 -1.28 11.03
CA GLU A 341 -8.05 -0.04 10.33
C GLU A 341 -7.06 0.83 11.10
N HIS A 342 -6.12 1.47 10.41
CA HIS A 342 -5.23 2.47 10.99
C HIS A 342 -4.91 3.58 9.98
N ASP A 343 -5.26 4.81 10.29
CA ASP A 343 -5.00 5.99 9.45
C ASP A 343 -3.58 6.54 9.66
N PHE A 344 -2.89 6.91 8.59
CA PHE A 344 -1.55 7.50 8.62
C PHE A 344 -1.29 8.38 7.40
N SER A 345 -0.25 9.22 7.45
CA SER A 345 -0.02 10.25 6.43
C SER A 345 1.36 10.14 5.79
N VAL A 346 1.50 9.54 4.61
CA VAL A 346 2.79 9.52 3.90
C VAL A 346 3.18 10.92 3.41
N PRO A 347 4.28 11.53 3.88
CA PRO A 347 4.66 12.88 3.45
C PRO A 347 4.96 12.88 1.95
N GLU A 348 4.52 13.94 1.28
CA GLU A 348 4.98 14.28 -0.07
C GLU A 348 6.48 14.55 -0.01
N GLY A 349 6.87 15.47 0.89
CA GLY A 349 8.22 15.62 1.43
C GLY A 349 9.30 15.94 0.38
N LEU A 350 10.42 16.48 0.87
CA LEU A 350 11.61 16.58 0.02
C LEU A 350 12.21 15.18 -0.21
N PRO A 351 12.87 14.94 -1.35
CA PRO A 351 13.60 13.71 -1.58
C PRO A 351 14.73 13.56 -0.56
N ALA A 352 15.13 12.33 -0.28
CA ALA A 352 16.31 12.08 0.54
C ALA A 352 17.57 12.68 -0.10
N PRO A 353 18.49 13.25 0.69
CA PRO A 353 19.76 13.76 0.18
C PRO A 353 20.65 12.62 -0.31
N LEU A 354 21.47 12.88 -1.32
CA LEU A 354 22.45 11.90 -1.82
C LEU A 354 23.61 11.76 -0.83
N THR A 355 23.88 10.54 -0.39
CA THR A 355 25.02 10.22 0.47
C THR A 355 26.35 10.51 -0.22
N LEU A 356 27.27 11.15 0.50
CA LEU A 356 28.66 11.37 0.11
C LEU A 356 29.63 10.56 0.98
N ALA A 357 29.41 10.51 2.30
CA ALA A 357 30.19 9.71 3.23
C ALA A 357 29.37 9.30 4.47
N PRO A 358 29.63 8.13 5.08
CA PRO A 358 30.43 7.02 4.56
C PRO A 358 29.87 6.45 3.25
N LEU A 359 30.67 5.71 2.49
CA LEU A 359 30.21 5.03 1.28
C LEU A 359 29.42 3.75 1.62
N HIS A 360 28.66 3.23 0.65
CA HIS A 360 27.92 1.98 0.79
C HIS A 360 28.84 0.83 1.20
N GLY A 361 28.61 0.23 2.38
CA GLY A 361 29.38 -0.90 2.88
C GLY A 361 30.80 -0.54 3.36
N GLN A 362 31.12 0.74 3.53
CA GLN A 362 32.43 1.17 4.00
C GLN A 362 32.68 0.72 5.44
N THR A 363 33.89 0.23 5.70
CA THR A 363 34.42 0.06 7.06
C THR A 363 35.05 1.36 7.52
N VAL A 364 34.53 1.92 8.62
CA VAL A 364 35.04 3.14 9.26
C VAL A 364 35.76 2.75 10.54
N HIS A 365 37.05 3.09 10.62
CA HIS A 365 37.91 2.82 11.79
C HIS A 365 37.75 3.86 12.91
N GLN A 366 36.54 4.40 13.05
CA GLN A 366 36.16 5.39 14.05
C GLN A 366 34.82 4.99 14.65
N LEU A 367 34.73 4.98 15.98
CA LEU A 367 33.49 4.64 16.70
C LEU A 367 32.48 5.79 16.70
N GLN A 368 32.90 6.99 16.32
CA GLN A 368 32.07 8.19 16.23
C GLN A 368 32.15 8.78 14.80
N PRO A 369 31.68 8.05 13.77
CA PRO A 369 31.81 8.47 12.38
C PRO A 369 31.11 9.79 12.09
N ARG A 370 31.61 10.48 11.06
CA ARG A 370 30.94 11.62 10.43
C ARG A 370 30.23 11.19 9.15
N PHE A 371 29.06 11.75 8.97
CA PHE A 371 28.22 11.58 7.80
C PHE A 371 28.19 12.87 6.99
N GLN A 372 28.18 12.75 5.66
CA GLN A 372 28.13 13.86 4.72
C GLN A 372 27.20 13.52 3.55
N TRP A 373 26.49 14.51 3.04
CA TRP A 373 25.49 14.34 1.97
C TRP A 373 25.33 15.59 1.12
N ALA A 374 24.73 15.45 -0.05
CA ALA A 374 24.43 16.57 -0.94
C ALA A 374 23.28 17.44 -0.40
N LYS A 375 23.36 18.75 -0.66
CA LYS A 375 22.27 19.68 -0.34
C LYS A 375 21.05 19.40 -1.23
N VAL A 376 19.87 19.32 -0.62
CA VAL A 376 18.59 19.22 -1.33
C VAL A 376 17.96 20.60 -1.43
N ALA A 377 17.48 20.97 -2.63
CA ALA A 377 16.81 22.24 -2.85
C ALA A 377 15.52 22.33 -2.00
N GLY A 378 15.34 23.45 -1.30
CA GLY A 378 14.21 23.64 -0.38
C GLY A 378 14.40 23.00 1.01
N ALA A 379 15.44 22.20 1.23
CA ALA A 379 15.68 21.60 2.54
C ALA A 379 16.31 22.61 3.51
N THR A 380 15.77 22.67 4.73
CA THR A 380 16.30 23.45 5.86
C THR A 380 17.23 22.64 6.76
N GLY A 381 17.24 21.32 6.58
CA GLY A 381 18.09 20.38 7.30
C GLY A 381 17.92 18.95 6.80
N SER A 382 18.42 18.00 7.57
CA SER A 382 18.28 16.57 7.32
C SER A 382 18.25 15.79 8.64
N VAL A 383 17.58 14.64 8.65
CA VAL A 383 17.58 13.68 9.76
C VAL A 383 18.43 12.48 9.37
N LEU A 384 19.43 12.16 10.18
CA LEU A 384 20.23 10.94 10.12
C LEU A 384 19.61 9.91 11.06
N GLN A 385 19.35 8.71 10.56
CA GLN A 385 19.05 7.53 11.38
C GLN A 385 20.15 6.49 11.23
N ILE A 386 20.51 5.82 12.34
CA ILE A 386 21.38 4.64 12.37
C ILE A 386 20.68 3.55 13.19
N ALA A 387 20.71 2.32 12.72
CA ALA A 387 20.15 1.15 13.40
C ALA A 387 21.07 -0.07 13.21
N ASP A 388 20.88 -1.10 14.03
CA ASP A 388 21.50 -2.43 13.85
C ASP A 388 20.72 -3.33 12.87
N ASN A 389 19.52 -2.91 12.46
CA ASN A 389 18.64 -3.61 11.53
C ASN A 389 18.17 -2.67 10.40
N PRO A 390 18.14 -3.11 9.12
CA PRO A 390 17.72 -2.29 7.97
C PRO A 390 16.24 -1.86 7.97
N ASP A 391 15.44 -2.35 8.91
CA ASP A 391 14.02 -1.99 9.13
C ASP A 391 13.85 -0.70 9.94
N PHE A 392 14.86 -0.30 10.72
CA PHE A 392 14.82 0.90 11.57
C PHE A 392 13.59 0.96 12.52
N LEU A 393 13.14 -0.20 13.02
CA LEU A 393 12.09 -0.28 14.05
C LEU A 393 12.48 0.53 15.30
N HIS A 394 13.72 0.35 15.74
CA HIS A 394 14.31 1.05 16.88
C HIS A 394 15.67 1.64 16.47
N PRO A 395 15.72 2.83 15.85
CA PRO A 395 16.98 3.48 15.54
C PRO A 395 17.81 3.69 16.81
N LEU A 396 19.09 3.32 16.74
CA LEU A 396 20.08 3.57 17.80
C LEU A 396 20.47 5.06 17.85
N VAL A 397 20.48 5.71 16.69
CA VAL A 397 20.74 7.14 16.55
C VAL A 397 19.65 7.75 15.68
N GLU A 398 19.10 8.87 16.13
CA GLU A 398 18.30 9.78 15.31
C GLU A 398 18.77 11.21 15.60
N GLN A 399 19.33 11.88 14.59
CA GLN A 399 19.97 13.18 14.77
C GLN A 399 19.65 14.13 13.62
N GLN A 400 19.19 15.33 13.95
CA GLN A 400 18.97 16.39 12.97
C GLN A 400 20.25 17.20 12.73
N ALA A 401 20.43 17.66 11.50
CA ALA A 401 21.52 18.51 11.10
C ALA A 401 21.03 19.61 10.13
N HIS A 402 21.42 20.85 10.38
CA HIS A 402 21.13 21.98 9.50
C HIS A 402 22.13 22.11 8.34
N ASN A 403 23.31 21.50 8.50
CA ASN A 403 24.39 21.51 7.52
C ASN A 403 24.39 20.18 6.74
N GLN A 404 25.19 20.08 5.68
CA GLN A 404 25.32 18.89 4.82
C GLN A 404 26.18 17.77 5.45
N GLN A 405 26.40 17.84 6.77
CA GLN A 405 27.29 16.96 7.49
C GLN A 405 26.94 16.92 8.97
N VAL A 406 27.19 15.78 9.59
CA VAL A 406 26.99 15.60 11.03
C VAL A 406 27.88 14.49 11.58
N ARG A 407 28.43 14.70 12.77
CA ARG A 407 29.04 13.63 13.58
C ARG A 407 28.05 13.18 14.63
N ILE A 408 27.96 11.87 14.84
CA ILE A 408 27.07 11.32 15.87
C ILE A 408 27.53 11.78 17.25
N HIS A 409 26.60 12.13 18.14
CA HIS A 409 26.95 12.69 19.46
C HIS A 409 27.68 11.71 20.39
N SER A 410 27.34 10.43 20.30
CA SER A 410 27.90 9.37 21.15
C SER A 410 28.56 8.30 20.29
N PRO A 411 29.72 7.75 20.70
CA PRO A 411 30.33 6.65 19.98
C PRO A 411 29.43 5.42 20.03
N LEU A 412 29.36 4.69 18.92
CA LEU A 412 28.74 3.37 18.85
C LEU A 412 29.82 2.29 19.02
N PRO A 413 29.49 1.13 19.61
CA PRO A 413 30.39 -0.01 19.63
C PRO A 413 30.86 -0.41 18.21
N ALA A 414 31.99 -1.12 18.13
CA ALA A 414 32.37 -1.77 16.88
C ALA A 414 31.29 -2.79 16.48
N GLY A 415 30.90 -2.80 15.21
CA GLY A 415 29.76 -3.59 14.76
C GLY A 415 29.29 -3.24 13.35
N ASN A 416 28.25 -3.95 12.90
CA ASN A 416 27.58 -3.70 11.64
C ASN A 416 26.30 -2.90 11.90
N TYR A 417 26.08 -1.89 11.09
CA TYR A 417 24.96 -0.97 11.20
C TYR A 417 24.37 -0.67 9.82
N PHE A 418 23.18 -0.09 9.84
CA PHE A 418 22.51 0.50 8.70
C PHE A 418 22.23 1.95 9.02
N TRP A 419 22.37 2.82 8.03
CA TRP A 419 22.06 4.23 8.19
C TRP A 419 21.31 4.78 6.99
N ARG A 420 20.58 5.88 7.19
CA ARG A 420 19.79 6.54 6.14
C ARG A 420 19.52 8.00 6.49
N LEU A 421 19.13 8.76 5.47
CA LEU A 421 18.85 10.19 5.58
C LEU A 421 17.45 10.53 5.07
N ALA A 422 16.82 11.53 5.67
CA ALA A 422 15.67 12.24 5.13
C ALA A 422 15.95 13.75 5.13
N SER A 423 15.48 14.47 4.11
CA SER A 423 15.51 15.94 4.12
C SER A 423 14.41 16.50 5.02
N ILE A 424 14.68 17.64 5.66
CA ILE A 424 13.70 18.39 6.44
C ILE A 424 13.26 19.60 5.60
N ASP A 425 11.96 19.81 5.47
CA ASP A 425 11.39 20.95 4.75
C ASP A 425 11.32 22.23 5.61
N ALA A 426 10.74 23.30 5.06
CA ALA A 426 10.57 24.57 5.78
C ALA A 426 9.61 24.48 6.99
N GLY A 427 8.74 23.48 7.04
CA GLY A 427 7.82 23.20 8.13
C GLY A 427 8.42 22.32 9.23
N ASN A 428 9.73 22.05 9.18
CA ASN A 428 10.42 21.11 10.07
C ASN A 428 9.88 19.66 9.98
N MET A 429 9.29 19.30 8.84
CA MET A 429 8.79 17.95 8.60
C MET A 429 9.83 17.14 7.83
N PRO A 430 10.23 15.94 8.31
CA PRO A 430 11.07 15.05 7.53
C PRO A 430 10.30 14.50 6.32
N GLY A 431 10.95 14.53 5.17
CA GLY A 431 10.48 13.89 3.95
C GLY A 431 10.68 12.38 3.98
N ARG A 432 10.76 11.79 2.78
CA ARG A 432 11.03 10.36 2.65
C ARG A 432 12.46 10.06 3.01
N TYR A 433 12.67 8.99 3.77
CA TYR A 433 14.01 8.46 3.97
C TYR A 433 14.50 7.78 2.69
N GLY A 434 15.80 7.91 2.44
CA GLY A 434 16.48 7.19 1.39
C GLY A 434 16.61 5.70 1.71
N GLN A 435 17.31 4.98 0.83
CA GLN A 435 17.65 3.59 1.08
C GLN A 435 18.52 3.44 2.33
N ALA A 436 18.35 2.31 3.02
CA ALA A 436 19.24 1.90 4.10
C ALA A 436 20.60 1.51 3.52
N LEU A 437 21.66 2.18 3.97
CA LEU A 437 23.04 1.91 3.57
C LEU A 437 23.76 1.14 4.69
N PRO A 438 24.43 0.01 4.37
CA PRO A 438 25.24 -0.70 5.36
C PRO A 438 26.51 0.10 5.71
N LEU A 439 26.93 0.00 6.96
CA LEU A 439 28.09 0.65 7.56
C LEU A 439 28.73 -0.30 8.56
N GLN A 440 30.05 -0.47 8.51
CA GLN A 440 30.78 -1.22 9.53
C GLN A 440 31.66 -0.27 10.35
N LEU A 441 31.53 -0.31 11.67
CA LEU A 441 32.40 0.41 12.59
C LEU A 441 33.43 -0.54 13.17
N SER A 442 34.68 -0.11 13.17
CA SER A 442 35.80 -0.87 13.73
C SER A 442 36.59 0.00 14.71
N ASP A 443 36.96 -0.59 15.84
CA ASP A 443 37.91 -0.05 16.80
C ASP A 443 39.36 -0.42 16.46
N VAL A 444 39.57 -1.30 15.47
CA VAL A 444 40.89 -1.70 15.00
C VAL A 444 41.55 -0.48 14.36
N PRO A 445 42.70 -0.01 14.89
CA PRO A 445 43.44 1.09 14.30
C PRO A 445 43.73 0.87 12.82
N ALA A 446 43.41 1.85 11.99
CA ALA A 446 43.74 1.80 10.58
C ALA A 446 45.26 1.58 10.40
N ALA A 447 45.63 0.67 9.51
CA ALA A 447 47.00 0.53 9.08
C ALA A 447 47.31 1.68 8.11
N THR A 448 48.19 2.58 8.51
CA THR A 448 48.62 3.69 7.67
C THR A 448 50.01 3.37 7.12
N PRO A 449 50.15 3.01 5.82
CA PRO A 449 51.46 2.76 5.22
C PRO A 449 52.38 3.96 5.46
N LEU A 450 53.54 3.71 6.08
CA LEU A 450 54.51 4.75 6.37
C LEU A 450 55.71 4.59 5.44
N ASP A 451 55.88 5.54 4.54
CA ASP A 451 57.08 5.64 3.73
C ASP A 451 58.13 6.44 4.49
N SER A 452 59.32 5.86 4.63
CA SER A 452 60.46 6.52 5.26
C SER A 452 61.58 6.72 4.25
N THR A 453 61.95 7.98 4.00
CA THR A 453 63.06 8.34 3.11
C THR A 453 64.12 9.11 3.88
N ARG A 454 65.39 8.84 3.55
CA ARG A 454 66.53 9.55 4.14
C ARG A 454 67.11 10.51 3.09
N GLY A 455 66.92 11.81 3.30
CA GLY A 455 67.40 12.84 2.38
C GLY A 455 68.92 13.06 2.45
N GLN A 456 69.47 13.72 1.43
CA GLN A 456 70.92 13.95 1.25
C GLN A 456 71.61 14.72 2.40
N LYS A 457 70.85 15.33 3.33
CA LYS A 457 71.37 16.08 4.50
C LYS A 457 71.10 15.40 5.85
N GLY A 458 70.74 14.11 5.86
CA GLY A 458 70.51 13.36 7.10
C GLY A 458 69.17 13.61 7.80
N LEU A 459 68.22 14.30 7.15
CA LEU A 459 66.83 14.32 7.59
C LEU A 459 66.17 12.97 7.31
N LEU A 460 65.44 12.47 8.31
CA LEU A 460 64.48 11.39 8.13
C LEU A 460 63.13 12.05 7.83
N THR A 461 62.56 11.73 6.68
CA THR A 461 61.23 12.20 6.25
C THR A 461 60.29 11.01 6.31
N LEU A 462 59.18 11.18 7.01
CA LEU A 462 58.10 10.21 7.09
C LEU A 462 56.92 10.75 6.31
N ARG A 463 56.33 9.91 5.47
CA ARG A 463 55.15 10.22 4.66
C ARG A 463 54.10 9.14 4.85
N TRP A 464 52.84 9.54 4.84
CA TRP A 464 51.71 8.62 4.89
C TRP A 464 50.64 9.06 3.88
N PRO A 465 49.68 8.17 3.52
CA PRO A 465 48.54 8.57 2.73
C PRO A 465 47.73 9.66 3.42
N ALA A 466 47.32 10.68 2.66
CA ALA A 466 46.39 11.68 3.14
C ALA A 466 45.03 11.02 3.45
N ASP A 467 44.49 11.32 4.62
CA ASP A 467 43.09 11.08 4.94
C ASP A 467 42.27 12.26 4.43
N SER A 468 41.29 11.99 3.55
CA SER A 468 40.47 13.02 2.90
C SER A 468 39.62 13.84 3.89
N ALA A 469 39.38 13.33 5.10
CA ALA A 469 38.65 14.04 6.14
C ALA A 469 39.56 14.84 7.10
N ALA A 470 40.87 14.55 7.11
CA ALA A 470 41.81 15.17 8.05
C ALA A 470 42.29 16.54 7.57
N GLN A 471 42.33 17.51 8.49
CA GLN A 471 42.96 18.82 8.31
C GLN A 471 44.36 18.87 8.92
N HIS A 472 44.56 18.14 10.01
CA HIS A 472 45.82 18.06 10.71
C HIS A 472 46.13 16.61 11.06
N TYR A 473 47.40 16.34 11.37
CA TYR A 473 47.87 15.05 11.86
C TYR A 473 48.69 15.24 13.12
N ARG A 474 48.53 14.34 14.09
CA ARG A 474 49.43 14.22 15.23
C ARG A 474 50.32 13.01 15.06
N VAL A 475 51.64 13.22 15.09
CA VAL A 475 52.64 12.18 14.87
C VAL A 475 53.42 11.93 16.15
N GLN A 476 53.42 10.67 16.60
CA GLN A 476 54.18 10.24 17.76
C GLN A 476 55.27 9.24 17.39
N ILE A 477 56.46 9.43 17.95
CA ILE A 477 57.61 8.54 17.77
C ILE A 477 58.13 8.10 19.14
N SER A 478 58.45 6.81 19.30
CA SER A 478 58.97 6.23 20.53
C SER A 478 60.02 5.15 20.23
N ARG A 479 60.89 4.83 21.19
CA ARG A 479 61.71 3.59 21.14
C ARG A 479 60.99 2.37 21.69
N LYS A 480 59.92 2.59 22.46
CA LYS A 480 59.10 1.53 23.05
C LYS A 480 57.79 1.41 22.28
N ALA A 481 57.36 0.17 22.03
CA ALA A 481 56.13 -0.13 21.31
C ALA A 481 54.85 0.40 22.01
N ASP A 482 54.89 0.61 23.32
CA ASP A 482 53.79 1.11 24.15
C ASP A 482 53.66 2.64 24.14
N PHE A 483 54.60 3.37 23.53
CA PHE A 483 54.67 4.83 23.55
C PHE A 483 54.71 5.45 24.96
N SER A 484 55.13 4.69 25.98
CA SER A 484 55.27 5.17 27.36
C SER A 484 56.32 6.27 27.52
N ARG A 485 57.24 6.41 26.56
CA ARG A 485 58.23 7.49 26.49
C ARG A 485 58.37 8.00 25.06
N LEU A 486 57.77 9.15 24.80
CA LEU A 486 57.79 9.80 23.49
C LEU A 486 59.15 10.46 23.24
N LEU A 487 59.69 10.23 22.04
CA LEU A 487 60.81 10.98 21.47
C LEU A 487 60.32 12.20 20.69
N LEU A 488 59.12 12.12 20.12
CA LEU A 488 58.48 13.15 19.31
C LEU A 488 56.97 13.06 19.51
N ASP A 489 56.31 14.21 19.59
CA ASP A 489 54.85 14.37 19.58
C ASP A 489 54.53 15.72 18.92
N GLU A 490 54.27 15.69 17.62
CA GLU A 490 54.16 16.89 16.80
C GLU A 490 52.84 16.94 16.02
N HIS A 491 52.35 18.15 15.77
CA HIS A 491 51.19 18.38 14.91
C HIS A 491 51.65 18.93 13.55
N VAL A 492 51.12 18.39 12.46
CA VAL A 492 51.45 18.78 11.09
C VAL A 492 50.19 18.92 10.23
N ASP A 493 50.19 19.88 9.30
CA ASP A 493 49.04 20.17 8.43
C ASP A 493 49.04 19.36 7.13
N ILE A 494 50.18 18.72 6.83
CA ILE A 494 50.37 17.89 5.64
C ILE A 494 50.76 16.48 6.06
N PRO A 495 50.50 15.44 5.26
CA PRO A 495 50.80 14.06 5.59
C PRO A 495 52.31 13.73 5.44
N GLU A 496 53.15 14.62 5.93
CA GLU A 496 54.60 14.54 5.91
C GLU A 496 55.18 15.20 7.16
N ILE A 497 56.19 14.56 7.76
CA ILE A 497 57.03 15.21 8.76
C ILE A 497 58.51 14.93 8.47
N ALA A 498 59.32 15.99 8.58
CA ALA A 498 60.75 15.91 8.39
C ALA A 498 61.47 16.44 9.62
N PHE A 499 62.40 15.66 10.17
CA PHE A 499 63.14 16.04 11.37
C PHE A 499 64.63 15.76 11.25
N LYS A 500 65.44 16.64 11.87
CA LYS A 500 66.89 16.51 11.96
C LYS A 500 67.25 15.50 13.05
N HIS A 501 68.20 14.62 12.74
CA HIS A 501 68.45 13.38 13.47
C HIS A 501 69.56 13.53 14.55
N PRO A 502 69.26 13.34 15.85
CA PRO A 502 70.29 12.96 16.83
C PRO A 502 70.23 11.47 17.24
N TRP A 503 69.24 10.70 16.78
CA TRP A 503 69.02 9.32 17.24
C TRP A 503 69.93 8.31 16.52
N ARG A 504 70.72 7.54 17.29
CA ARG A 504 71.63 6.50 16.77
C ARG A 504 71.06 5.11 17.05
N GLY A 505 71.04 4.24 16.03
CA GLY A 505 70.73 2.81 16.13
C GLY A 505 69.34 2.44 16.68
N GLY A 506 68.97 1.17 16.53
CA GLY A 506 67.75 0.58 17.09
C GLY A 506 66.48 0.83 16.28
N THR A 507 65.36 0.38 16.84
CA THR A 507 64.02 0.45 16.23
C THR A 507 63.28 1.69 16.76
N LEU A 508 62.59 2.39 15.87
CA LEU A 508 61.62 3.42 16.19
C LEU A 508 60.22 2.88 15.94
N HIS A 509 59.29 3.18 16.84
CA HIS A 509 57.86 2.98 16.67
C HIS A 509 57.21 4.32 16.33
N VAL A 510 56.43 4.36 15.26
CA VAL A 510 55.73 5.55 14.78
C VAL A 510 54.24 5.27 14.73
N ARG A 511 53.42 6.20 15.20
CA ARG A 511 51.96 6.17 15.02
C ARG A 511 51.46 7.55 14.63
N VAL A 512 50.43 7.59 13.80
CA VAL A 512 49.83 8.81 13.26
C VAL A 512 48.35 8.83 13.61
N GLN A 513 47.84 9.98 14.01
CA GLN A 513 46.43 10.23 14.29
C GLN A 513 45.95 11.33 13.37
N SER A 514 44.83 11.11 12.69
CA SER A 514 44.13 12.13 11.89
C SER A 514 43.32 13.03 12.80
N ILE A 515 43.33 14.33 12.54
CA ILE A 515 42.49 15.33 13.20
C ILE A 515 41.67 16.03 12.12
N GLU A 516 40.34 15.90 12.20
CA GLU A 516 39.39 16.47 11.23
C GLU A 516 39.13 17.97 11.50
N ASP A 517 38.43 18.64 10.59
CA ASP A 517 38.09 20.08 10.66
C ASP A 517 37.22 20.46 11.88
N ASP A 518 36.46 19.51 12.42
CA ASP A 518 35.65 19.65 13.64
C ASP A 518 36.48 19.42 14.92
N GLY A 519 37.79 19.19 14.79
CA GLY A 519 38.71 18.90 15.89
C GLY A 519 38.65 17.46 16.38
N TYR A 520 37.85 16.59 15.75
CA TYR A 520 37.82 15.17 16.11
C TYR A 520 39.15 14.51 15.78
N ALA A 521 39.78 13.92 16.80
CA ALA A 521 41.02 13.17 16.65
C ALA A 521 40.71 11.67 16.62
N SER A 522 41.07 10.99 15.52
CA SER A 522 40.85 9.56 15.33
C SER A 522 41.59 8.71 16.36
N THR A 523 41.40 7.39 16.39
CA THR A 523 42.41 6.54 17.06
C THR A 523 43.76 6.67 16.35
N PHE A 524 44.86 6.53 17.10
CA PHE A 524 46.18 6.42 16.48
C PHE A 524 46.24 5.18 15.61
N SER A 525 46.89 5.29 14.45
CA SER A 525 47.18 4.18 13.54
C SER A 525 47.89 3.03 14.26
N THR A 526 47.80 1.83 13.68
CA THR A 526 48.65 0.72 14.12
C THR A 526 50.12 1.16 14.11
N PRO A 527 50.88 1.02 15.22
CA PRO A 527 52.27 1.44 15.26
C PRO A 527 53.14 0.73 14.22
N GLN A 528 53.86 1.51 13.42
CA GLN A 528 54.83 1.01 12.44
C GLN A 528 56.26 1.08 12.97
N GLN A 529 57.12 0.16 12.52
CA GLN A 529 58.51 0.07 12.95
C GLN A 529 59.47 0.55 11.87
N ILE A 530 60.43 1.39 12.25
CA ILE A 530 61.53 1.85 11.39
C ILE A 530 62.86 1.41 12.00
N GLN A 531 63.63 0.63 11.25
CA GLN A 531 64.96 0.20 11.69
C GLN A 531 66.02 1.23 11.29
N LEU A 532 66.71 1.80 12.29
CA LEU A 532 67.83 2.71 12.04
C LEU A 532 69.12 1.90 11.86
N ARG A 533 69.83 2.12 10.74
CA ARG A 533 71.15 1.51 10.51
C ARG A 533 72.15 1.97 11.56
N CYS A 534 72.84 1.01 12.18
CA CYS A 534 73.93 1.28 13.09
C CYS A 534 75.23 1.56 12.30
N ARG A 535 75.67 2.82 12.23
CA ARG A 535 76.93 3.19 11.54
C ARG A 535 78.20 2.68 12.24
N LEU A 536 78.12 2.20 13.48
CA LEU A 536 79.26 1.72 14.29
C LEU A 536 79.31 0.20 14.49
N CYS A 537 78.29 -0.55 14.02
CA CYS A 537 78.22 -1.99 14.24
C CYS A 537 79.01 -2.81 13.19
N TYR A 538 79.58 -2.17 12.17
CA TYR A 538 80.44 -2.82 11.16
C TYR A 538 81.95 -2.77 11.49
N GLY A 539 82.34 -2.19 12.63
CA GLY A 539 83.75 -1.94 12.96
C GLY A 539 84.43 -2.95 13.90
N ALA A 540 83.75 -3.99 14.38
CA ALA A 540 84.30 -4.89 15.41
C ALA A 540 84.46 -6.37 14.99
N GLY A 541 84.17 -6.71 13.73
CA GLY A 541 84.19 -8.12 13.26
C GLY A 541 85.36 -8.53 12.35
N ALA A 542 86.12 -7.58 11.80
CA ALA A 542 87.12 -7.89 10.75
C ALA A 542 88.59 -7.86 11.24
N GLY A 543 88.86 -7.58 12.52
CA GLY A 543 90.22 -7.42 13.05
C GLY A 543 90.82 -8.62 13.81
N ALA A 544 90.07 -9.71 14.01
CA ALA A 544 90.48 -10.80 14.93
C ALA A 544 90.69 -12.18 14.26
N LEU A 545 90.83 -12.26 12.93
CA LEU A 545 91.02 -13.54 12.21
C LEU A 545 92.19 -13.53 11.21
N LEU A 546 93.29 -12.84 11.51
CA LEU A 546 94.49 -12.83 10.65
C LEU A 546 95.83 -12.91 11.40
N LEU A 547 95.87 -13.60 12.54
CA LEU A 547 97.12 -14.04 13.20
C LEU A 547 96.91 -15.43 13.82
N LEU A 548 96.92 -16.47 13.00
CA LEU A 548 97.23 -17.87 13.35
C LEU A 548 97.38 -18.69 12.05
N ALA A 549 98.43 -18.39 11.28
CA ALA A 549 99.00 -19.27 10.26
C ALA A 549 100.41 -18.75 9.91
N LEU A 550 101.36 -18.98 10.82
CA LEU A 550 102.80 -19.27 10.60
C LEU A 550 103.53 -19.29 11.94
#